data_AF-A0A9P8BCT9-F1
#
_entry.id   AF-A0A9P8BCT9-F1
#
_cell.length_a   1.000
_cell.length_b   1.000
_cell.length_c   1.000
_cell.angle_alpha   90.00
_cell.angle_beta   90.00
_cell.angle_gamma   90.00
#
_symmetry.space_group_name_H-M   'P 1'
#
loop_
_entity.id
_entity.type
_entity.pdbx_description
1 polymer ?
#
loop_
_entity_poly.entity_id
_entity_poly.type
_entity_poly.pdbx_seq_one_letter_code
_entity_poly.pdbx_strand_id
1 'polypeptide(L)'
;MSAGTLWSYPGIPGDVQEPMRSPNIKIQAIATYGGIDIKIGEPYEHHVTNKTPEFLAKFPVGKVPAFETTSGVNIFEAIAISTYVAGLAKSGNLLGSTLEDTALINQWVWYMALEVTTPLWADFYLIHHALPYNKVTDTYYREKIATGVDILEAHLKNRTYLVGERITLADIYVAADLKLLFGSLGDAQFRSRIPNTVRFFNTIVNHPKMKHIFGEVSFIEKSIHYVAPAPEPRDRKPRDQRHPN
;
A
#
# COMPACT_ATOMS: atom_id res chain seq x y z
N MET A 1 -20.70 3.72 17.66
CA MET A 1 -20.34 5.08 17.21
C MET A 1 -19.00 4.98 16.53
N SER A 2 -18.91 5.52 15.30
CA SER A 2 -17.68 5.54 14.50
C SER A 2 -16.57 6.35 15.20
N ALA A 3 -15.31 5.99 14.98
CA ALA A 3 -14.13 6.72 15.46
C ALA A 3 -13.79 7.97 14.62
N GLY A 4 -14.36 8.09 13.42
CA GLY A 4 -14.10 9.20 12.52
C GLY A 4 -14.45 8.89 11.06
N THR A 5 -14.06 9.80 10.17
CA THR A 5 -14.26 9.68 8.73
C THR A 5 -12.92 9.53 8.02
N LEU A 6 -12.78 8.50 7.18
CA LEU A 6 -11.61 8.18 6.37
C LEU A 6 -11.88 8.50 4.89
N TRP A 7 -11.07 9.36 4.29
CA TRP A 7 -11.05 9.62 2.85
C TRP A 7 -9.89 8.89 2.18
N SER A 8 -10.17 8.33 1.00
CA SER A 8 -9.20 7.62 0.18
C SER A 8 -9.73 7.33 -1.22
N TYR A 9 -8.89 6.75 -2.07
CA TYR A 9 -9.24 6.37 -3.43
C TYR A 9 -10.48 5.46 -3.44
N PRO A 10 -11.41 5.67 -4.39
CA PRO A 10 -12.55 4.78 -4.56
C PRO A 10 -12.05 3.38 -4.93
N GLY A 11 -12.57 2.34 -4.27
CA GLY A 11 -12.44 0.98 -4.79
C GLY A 11 -13.27 0.90 -6.06
N ILE A 12 -12.68 0.54 -7.20
CA ILE A 12 -13.42 0.31 -8.45
C ILE A 12 -13.80 -1.17 -8.47
N PRO A 13 -15.10 -1.53 -8.39
CA PRO A 13 -15.51 -2.93 -8.47
C PRO A 13 -15.07 -3.54 -9.80
N GLY A 14 -14.25 -4.61 -9.74
CA GLY A 14 -13.83 -5.38 -10.92
C GLY A 14 -12.61 -4.84 -11.68
N ASP A 15 -11.91 -3.82 -11.17
CA ASP A 15 -10.62 -3.40 -11.74
C ASP A 15 -9.49 -4.33 -11.24
N VAL A 16 -8.82 -5.04 -12.16
CA VAL A 16 -7.68 -5.91 -11.85
C VAL A 16 -6.47 -5.15 -11.27
N GLN A 17 -6.45 -3.81 -11.35
CA GLN A 17 -5.47 -2.95 -10.68
C GLN A 17 -5.90 -2.48 -9.28
N GLU A 18 -7.08 -2.88 -8.79
CA GLU A 18 -7.58 -2.59 -7.44
C GLU A 18 -6.57 -2.93 -6.31
N PRO A 19 -5.78 -4.03 -6.36
CA PRO A 19 -4.82 -4.36 -5.30
C PRO A 19 -3.76 -3.28 -5.08
N MET A 20 -3.44 -2.48 -6.11
CA MET A 20 -2.40 -1.46 -6.05
C MET A 20 -2.90 -0.09 -5.56
N ARG A 21 -4.22 0.17 -5.62
CA ARG A 21 -4.75 1.54 -5.45
C ARG A 21 -5.52 1.80 -4.16
N SER A 22 -5.66 0.82 -3.26
CA SER A 22 -6.42 1.00 -2.01
C SER A 22 -5.51 1.07 -0.78
N PRO A 23 -4.91 2.24 -0.45
CA PRO A 23 -4.20 2.45 0.81
C PRO A 23 -5.11 2.31 2.04
N ASN A 24 -6.41 2.10 1.85
CA ASN A 24 -7.37 1.83 2.91
C ASN A 24 -7.22 0.47 3.57
N ILE A 25 -6.73 -0.54 2.84
CA ILE A 25 -6.81 -1.93 3.31
C ILE A 25 -6.16 -2.06 4.69
N LYS A 26 -5.01 -1.40 4.91
CA LYS A 26 -4.35 -1.41 6.22
C LYS A 26 -5.18 -0.75 7.32
N ILE A 27 -5.68 0.47 7.11
CA ILE A 27 -6.43 1.22 8.13
C ILE A 27 -7.75 0.51 8.44
N GLN A 28 -8.46 0.03 7.41
CA GLN A 28 -9.70 -0.73 7.55
C GLN A 28 -9.47 -2.08 8.24
N ALA A 29 -8.38 -2.79 7.93
CA ALA A 29 -8.06 -4.07 8.56
C ALA A 29 -7.71 -3.86 10.05
N ILE A 30 -6.93 -2.82 10.38
CA ILE A 30 -6.63 -2.43 11.77
C ILE A 30 -7.92 -2.10 12.52
N ALA A 31 -8.78 -1.26 11.95
CA ALA A 31 -10.05 -0.89 12.54
C ALA A 31 -10.92 -2.13 12.80
N THR A 32 -11.11 -2.96 11.79
CA THR A 32 -11.93 -4.18 11.85
C THR A 32 -11.39 -5.16 12.89
N TYR A 33 -10.08 -5.41 12.90
CA TYR A 33 -9.46 -6.31 13.88
C TYR A 33 -9.55 -5.77 15.31
N GLY A 34 -9.37 -4.46 15.49
CA GLY A 34 -9.48 -3.76 16.77
C GLY A 34 -10.91 -3.52 17.27
N GLY A 35 -11.93 -3.88 16.48
CA GLY A 35 -13.35 -3.67 16.82
C GLY A 35 -13.76 -2.20 16.77
N ILE A 36 -13.15 -1.43 15.87
CA ILE A 36 -13.35 0.00 15.65
C ILE A 36 -14.15 0.20 14.38
N ASP A 37 -15.24 0.95 14.52
CA ASP A 37 -16.06 1.38 13.41
C ASP A 37 -15.46 2.67 12.83
N ILE A 38 -15.27 2.74 11.52
CA ILE A 38 -14.79 3.92 10.82
C ILE A 38 -15.74 4.23 9.66
N LYS A 39 -16.12 5.50 9.52
CA LYS A 39 -16.95 5.93 8.39
C LYS A 39 -16.03 6.14 7.19
N ILE A 40 -16.41 5.60 6.04
CA ILE A 40 -15.77 6.00 4.77
C ILE A 40 -16.44 7.31 4.32
N GLY A 41 -15.63 8.32 4.02
CA GLY A 41 -16.10 9.61 3.55
C GLY A 41 -16.90 9.51 2.26
N GLU A 42 -17.62 10.58 1.91
CA GLU A 42 -18.30 10.75 0.63
C GLU A 42 -17.34 10.47 -0.56
N PRO A 43 -17.86 10.14 -1.77
CA PRO A 43 -17.03 9.78 -2.91
C PRO A 43 -15.88 10.76 -3.11
N TYR A 44 -14.66 10.26 -2.95
CA TYR A 44 -13.45 11.02 -3.18
C TYR A 44 -13.06 10.87 -4.65
N GLU A 45 -12.95 12.00 -5.35
CA GLU A 45 -12.46 12.04 -6.71
C GLU A 45 -11.05 12.64 -6.71
N HIS A 46 -10.05 11.82 -7.04
CA HIS A 46 -8.66 12.27 -7.06
C HIS A 46 -8.46 13.32 -8.17
N HIS A 47 -7.69 14.36 -7.86
CA HIS A 47 -7.50 15.58 -8.63
C HIS A 47 -8.68 16.57 -8.64
N VAL A 48 -9.80 16.23 -8.01
CA VAL A 48 -10.95 17.13 -7.80
C VAL A 48 -11.10 17.43 -6.31
N THR A 49 -11.53 16.45 -5.51
CA THR A 49 -11.79 16.62 -4.07
C THR A 49 -10.54 17.09 -3.33
N ASN A 50 -9.36 16.55 -3.66
CA ASN A 50 -8.12 16.90 -2.97
C ASN A 50 -7.54 18.27 -3.31
N LYS A 51 -8.15 18.99 -4.24
CA LYS A 51 -7.77 20.35 -4.61
C LYS A 51 -8.77 21.39 -4.11
N THR A 52 -9.90 21.00 -3.51
CA THR A 52 -10.87 21.98 -3.02
C THR A 52 -10.33 22.71 -1.79
N PRO A 53 -10.68 23.99 -1.58
CA PRO A 53 -10.26 24.74 -0.39
C PRO A 53 -10.67 24.06 0.92
N GLU A 54 -11.85 23.44 0.96
CA GLU A 54 -12.38 22.76 2.13
C GLU A 54 -11.55 21.54 2.51
N PHE A 55 -11.11 20.76 1.52
CA PHE A 55 -10.26 19.59 1.76
C PHE A 55 -8.86 20.02 2.18
N LEU A 56 -8.27 21.01 1.50
CA LEU A 56 -6.92 21.51 1.80
C LEU A 56 -6.84 22.23 3.15
N ALA A 57 -7.93 22.85 3.60
CA ALA A 57 -8.00 23.44 4.94
C ALA A 57 -7.88 22.38 6.05
N LYS A 58 -8.37 21.16 5.82
CA LYS A 58 -8.24 20.03 6.75
C LYS A 58 -6.94 19.24 6.54
N PHE A 59 -6.56 19.05 5.29
CA PHE A 59 -5.46 18.17 4.86
C PHE A 59 -4.56 18.92 3.86
N PRO A 60 -3.60 19.74 4.35
CA PRO A 60 -2.83 20.65 3.51
C PRO A 60 -1.95 19.95 2.47
N VAL A 61 -1.66 18.66 2.67
CA VAL A 61 -0.89 17.84 1.73
C VAL A 61 -1.69 17.52 0.45
N GLY A 62 -3.03 17.63 0.48
CA GLY A 62 -3.88 17.31 -0.68
C GLY A 62 -3.76 15.85 -1.12
N LYS A 63 -3.45 14.95 -0.19
CA LYS A 63 -3.29 13.51 -0.43
C LYS A 63 -4.22 12.70 0.44
N VAL A 64 -4.38 11.44 0.07
CA VAL A 64 -5.07 10.42 0.85
C VAL A 64 -4.11 9.25 1.14
N PRO A 65 -4.29 8.49 2.24
CA PRO A 65 -5.41 8.55 3.18
C PRO A 65 -5.41 9.82 4.05
N ALA A 66 -6.61 10.28 4.39
CA ALA A 66 -6.87 11.42 5.25
C ALA A 66 -7.99 11.06 6.24
N PHE A 67 -7.88 11.47 7.50
CA PHE A 67 -8.80 11.05 8.55
C PHE A 67 -9.23 12.22 9.43
N GLU A 68 -10.53 12.34 9.70
CA GLU A 68 -11.08 13.30 10.65
C GLU A 68 -11.74 12.52 11.79
N THR A 69 -11.20 12.68 12.99
CA THR A 69 -11.76 12.07 14.21
C THR A 69 -13.13 12.67 14.55
N THR A 70 -13.94 11.98 15.34
CA THR A 70 -15.21 12.55 15.85
C THR A 70 -15.03 13.80 16.72
N SER A 71 -13.83 14.02 17.27
CA SER A 71 -13.48 15.22 18.03
C SER A 71 -12.97 16.38 17.15
N GLY A 72 -12.97 16.23 15.82
CA GLY A 72 -12.56 17.28 14.87
C GLY A 72 -11.05 17.39 14.64
N VAL A 73 -10.24 16.46 15.15
CA VAL A 73 -8.81 16.37 14.82
C VAL A 73 -8.63 15.79 13.43
N ASN A 74 -7.89 16.47 12.57
CA ASN A 74 -7.51 16.04 11.23
C ASN A 74 -6.13 15.38 11.24
N ILE A 75 -6.02 14.18 10.70
CA ILE A 75 -4.79 13.36 10.66
C ILE A 75 -4.52 12.99 9.19
N PHE A 76 -3.30 13.25 8.73
CA PHE A 76 -2.77 12.77 7.45
C PHE A 76 -1.54 11.88 7.70
N GLU A 77 -1.05 11.23 6.64
CA GLU A 77 -0.09 10.10 6.67
C GLU A 77 -0.71 8.77 7.13
N ALA A 78 -0.53 7.73 6.31
CA ALA A 78 -1.11 6.42 6.55
C ALA A 78 -0.63 5.79 7.87
N ILE A 79 0.64 6.00 8.25
CA ILE A 79 1.21 5.49 9.52
C ILE A 79 0.53 6.17 10.71
N ALA A 80 0.42 7.51 10.70
CA ALA A 80 -0.18 8.25 11.80
C ALA A 80 -1.66 7.86 12.02
N ILE A 81 -2.43 7.75 10.93
CA ILE A 81 -3.83 7.29 10.99
C ILE A 81 -3.89 5.85 11.52
N SER A 82 -3.03 4.96 11.02
CA SER A 82 -2.99 3.56 11.45
C SER A 82 -2.66 3.43 12.95
N THR A 83 -1.69 4.19 13.45
CA THR A 83 -1.31 4.23 14.87
C THR A 83 -2.45 4.76 15.73
N TYR A 84 -3.12 5.84 15.30
CA TYR A 84 -4.27 6.39 16.00
C TYR A 84 -5.41 5.37 16.11
N VAL A 85 -5.80 4.74 14.99
CA VAL A 85 -6.87 3.73 14.96
C VAL A 85 -6.50 2.50 15.79
N ALA A 86 -5.24 2.05 15.73
CA ALA A 86 -4.75 0.96 16.57
C ALA A 86 -4.83 1.30 18.07
N GLY A 87 -4.54 2.54 18.46
CA GLY A 87 -4.65 3.02 19.83
C GLY A 87 -6.09 3.06 20.38
N LEU A 88 -7.10 3.08 19.50
CA LEU A 88 -8.51 3.00 19.90
C LEU A 88 -8.98 1.56 20.13
N ALA A 89 -8.21 0.55 19.74
CA ALA A 89 -8.60 -0.85 19.75
C ALA A 89 -9.14 -1.29 21.13
N LYS A 90 -10.37 -1.83 21.15
CA LYS A 90 -11.06 -2.24 22.38
C LYS A 90 -10.52 -3.55 22.97
N SER A 91 -9.78 -4.30 22.17
CA SER A 91 -9.20 -5.59 22.56
C SER A 91 -7.94 -5.87 21.76
N GLY A 92 -7.00 -6.62 22.35
CA GLY A 92 -5.84 -7.13 21.63
C GLY A 92 -4.60 -6.23 21.60
N ASN A 93 -4.62 -5.08 22.28
CA ASN A 93 -3.51 -4.12 22.42
C ASN A 93 -2.57 -4.07 21.20
N LEU A 94 -3.06 -3.44 20.13
CA LEU A 94 -2.36 -3.40 18.84
C LEU A 94 -1.05 -2.61 18.86
N LEU A 95 -0.80 -1.82 19.90
CA LEU A 95 0.41 -1.03 20.08
C LEU A 95 1.41 -1.66 21.05
N GLY A 96 1.15 -2.88 21.54
CA GLY A 96 2.02 -3.54 22.51
C GLY A 96 1.84 -3.00 23.93
N SER A 97 2.37 -3.74 24.92
CA SER A 97 2.08 -3.47 26.34
C SER A 97 3.19 -2.70 27.06
N THR A 98 4.35 -2.58 26.42
CA THR A 98 5.51 -1.85 26.92
C THR A 98 5.94 -0.77 25.94
N LEU A 99 6.79 0.16 26.40
CA LEU A 99 7.40 1.15 25.53
C LEU A 99 8.28 0.47 24.46
N GLU A 100 8.97 -0.59 24.85
CA GLU A 100 9.80 -1.42 23.98
C GLU A 100 8.97 -2.10 22.89
N ASP A 101 7.82 -2.69 23.23
CA ASP A 101 6.90 -3.26 22.23
C ASP A 101 6.46 -2.18 21.24
N THR A 102 6.06 -1.01 21.74
CA THR A 102 5.61 0.12 20.91
C THR A 102 6.72 0.57 19.96
N ALA A 103 7.96 0.66 20.44
CA ALA A 103 9.12 1.03 19.63
C ALA A 103 9.39 -0.01 18.54
N LEU A 104 9.36 -1.31 18.87
CA LEU A 104 9.58 -2.39 17.90
C LEU A 104 8.45 -2.49 16.87
N ILE A 105 7.20 -2.27 17.28
CA ILE A 105 6.05 -2.21 16.36
C ILE A 105 6.23 -1.07 15.37
N ASN A 106 6.54 0.12 15.88
CA ASN A 106 6.82 1.28 15.03
C ASN A 106 8.02 1.04 14.11
N GLN A 107 9.08 0.39 14.60
CA GLN A 107 10.24 0.03 13.77
C GLN A 107 9.82 -0.74 12.53
N TRP A 108 9.01 -1.80 12.67
CA TRP A 108 8.59 -2.61 11.52
C TRP A 108 7.64 -1.87 10.58
N VAL A 109 6.74 -1.04 11.13
CA VAL A 109 5.85 -0.19 10.32
C VAL A 109 6.66 0.79 9.47
N TRP A 110 7.59 1.53 10.08
CA TRP A 110 8.43 2.50 9.39
C TRP A 110 9.42 1.83 8.44
N TYR A 111 10.02 0.71 8.86
CA TYR A 111 10.94 -0.07 8.04
C TYR A 111 10.27 -0.51 6.73
N MET A 112 9.08 -1.10 6.82
CA MET A 112 8.34 -1.52 5.63
C MET A 112 8.00 -0.32 4.74
N ALA A 113 7.54 0.79 5.33
CA ALA A 113 7.21 1.99 4.57
C ALA A 113 8.42 2.54 3.81
N LEU A 114 9.57 2.69 4.48
CA LEU A 114 10.73 3.40 3.94
C LEU A 114 11.64 2.52 3.08
N GLU A 115 11.85 1.27 3.48
CA GLU A 115 12.83 0.39 2.83
C GLU A 115 12.22 -0.50 1.74
N VAL A 116 10.89 -0.68 1.74
CA VAL A 116 10.21 -1.54 0.76
C VAL A 116 9.16 -0.76 -0.03
N THR A 117 8.16 -0.19 0.65
CA THR A 117 6.99 0.41 -0.01
C THR A 117 7.32 1.71 -0.74
N THR A 118 8.18 2.59 -0.19
CA THR A 118 8.62 3.81 -0.88
C THR A 118 9.41 3.50 -2.16
N PRO A 119 10.44 2.62 -2.16
CA PRO A 119 11.08 2.14 -3.38
C PRO A 119 10.11 1.50 -4.38
N LEU A 120 9.13 0.72 -3.89
CA LEU A 120 8.11 0.09 -4.73
C LEU A 120 7.24 1.13 -5.47
N TRP A 121 6.83 2.21 -4.79
CA TRP A 121 6.12 3.31 -5.45
C TRP A 121 7.00 4.08 -6.44
N ALA A 122 8.29 4.25 -6.12
CA ALA A 122 9.23 4.90 -7.05
C ALA A 122 9.41 4.07 -8.33
N ASP A 123 9.58 2.74 -8.22
CA ASP A 123 9.60 1.82 -9.37
C ASP A 123 8.28 1.89 -10.15
N PHE A 124 7.15 1.82 -9.45
CA PHE A 124 5.81 1.91 -10.05
C PHE A 124 5.65 3.17 -10.92
N TYR A 125 6.10 4.33 -10.45
CA TYR A 125 6.04 5.56 -11.23
C TYR A 125 6.93 5.55 -12.49
N LEU A 126 8.08 4.87 -12.45
CA LEU A 126 8.96 4.72 -13.61
C LEU A 126 8.32 3.82 -14.67
N ILE A 127 7.79 2.65 -14.28
CA ILE A 127 7.27 1.66 -15.23
C ILE A 127 5.91 2.05 -15.82
N HIS A 128 5.15 2.92 -15.15
CA HIS A 128 3.86 3.45 -15.63
C HIS A 128 3.95 4.83 -16.27
N HIS A 129 5.15 5.30 -16.64
CA HIS A 129 5.38 6.57 -17.34
C HIS A 129 4.98 7.84 -16.58
N ALA A 130 4.73 7.75 -15.27
CA ALA A 130 4.52 8.93 -14.43
C ALA A 130 5.84 9.69 -14.20
N LEU A 131 6.97 9.00 -14.32
CA LEU A 131 8.32 9.56 -14.39
C LEU A 131 9.08 9.01 -15.60
N PRO A 132 10.10 9.72 -16.11
CA PRO A 132 10.94 9.21 -17.19
C PRO A 132 11.63 7.90 -16.79
N TYR A 133 11.50 6.87 -17.61
CA TYR A 133 12.10 5.57 -17.33
C TYR A 133 13.63 5.63 -17.38
N ASN A 134 14.28 5.11 -16.34
CA ASN A 134 15.72 4.92 -16.28
C ASN A 134 16.03 3.51 -15.75
N LYS A 135 16.69 2.69 -16.58
CA LYS A 135 16.97 1.29 -16.27
C LYS A 135 17.85 1.09 -15.03
N VAL A 136 18.82 1.99 -14.80
CA VAL A 136 19.72 1.91 -13.63
C VAL A 136 18.92 2.19 -12.36
N THR A 137 18.07 3.21 -12.38
CA THR A 137 17.19 3.57 -11.25
C THR A 137 16.15 2.49 -10.95
N ASP A 138 15.51 1.93 -11.98
CA ASP A 138 14.60 0.78 -11.89
C ASP A 138 15.28 -0.41 -11.21
N THR A 139 16.45 -0.83 -11.74
CA THR A 139 17.24 -1.94 -11.18
C THR A 139 17.59 -1.69 -9.72
N TYR A 140 18.05 -0.48 -9.38
CA TYR A 140 18.38 -0.09 -8.01
C TYR A 140 17.19 -0.24 -7.05
N TYR A 141 16.00 0.25 -7.43
CA TYR A 141 14.83 0.11 -6.56
C TYR A 141 14.40 -1.35 -6.41
N ARG A 142 14.44 -2.16 -7.47
CA ARG A 142 14.12 -3.58 -7.39
C ARG A 142 15.08 -4.36 -6.49
N GLU A 143 16.37 -4.09 -6.57
CA GLU A 143 17.38 -4.67 -5.67
C GLU A 143 17.18 -4.23 -4.22
N LYS A 144 16.86 -2.94 -4.00
CA LYS A 144 16.56 -2.41 -2.68
C LYS A 144 15.32 -3.08 -2.05
N ILE A 145 14.25 -3.24 -2.82
CA ILE A 145 13.03 -3.96 -2.41
C ILE A 145 13.36 -5.39 -2.03
N ALA A 146 14.11 -6.11 -2.87
CA ALA A 146 14.49 -7.50 -2.59
C ALA A 146 15.27 -7.61 -1.28
N THR A 147 16.28 -6.75 -1.09
CA THR A 147 17.09 -6.72 0.13
C THR A 147 16.25 -6.40 1.37
N GLY A 148 15.31 -5.45 1.25
CA GLY A 148 14.42 -5.11 2.36
C GLY A 148 13.51 -6.27 2.78
N VAL A 149 13.02 -7.04 1.81
CA VAL A 149 12.19 -8.22 2.09
C VAL A 149 13.02 -9.39 2.62
N ASP A 150 14.29 -9.53 2.22
CA ASP A 150 15.19 -10.57 2.78
C ASP A 150 15.42 -10.38 4.29
N ILE A 151 15.45 -9.13 4.77
CA ILE A 151 15.54 -8.82 6.22
C ILE A 151 14.26 -9.26 6.94
N LEU A 152 13.09 -8.99 6.34
CA LEU A 152 11.79 -9.43 6.86
C LEU A 152 11.71 -10.97 6.90
N GLU A 153 12.15 -11.64 5.84
CA GLU A 153 12.22 -13.10 5.73
C GLU A 153 13.07 -13.70 6.85
N ALA A 154 14.27 -13.16 7.07
CA ALA A 154 15.17 -13.61 8.12
C ALA A 154 14.56 -13.42 9.52
N HIS A 155 13.88 -12.29 9.75
CA HIS A 155 13.22 -12.02 11.03
C HIS A 155 12.07 -13.00 11.31
N LEU A 156 11.29 -13.35 10.29
CA LEU A 156 10.13 -14.24 10.37
C LEU A 156 10.47 -15.73 10.43
N LYS A 157 11.73 -16.11 10.23
CA LYS A 157 12.17 -17.52 10.25
C LYS A 157 11.71 -18.30 11.48
N ASN A 158 11.79 -17.67 12.66
CA ASN A 158 11.41 -18.28 13.94
C ASN A 158 10.26 -17.54 14.64
N ARG A 159 9.47 -16.76 13.89
CA ARG A 159 8.43 -15.89 14.47
C ARG A 159 7.13 -16.00 13.71
N THR A 160 6.03 -16.14 14.44
CA THR A 160 4.68 -16.12 13.84
C THR A 160 4.28 -14.68 13.49
N TYR A 161 4.58 -13.74 14.38
CA TYR A 161 4.28 -12.31 14.29
C TYR A 161 5.56 -11.48 14.38
N LEU A 162 5.51 -10.22 13.97
CA LEU A 162 6.66 -9.33 13.93
C LEU A 162 7.16 -8.94 15.33
N VAL A 163 6.24 -8.73 16.28
CA VAL A 163 6.56 -8.32 17.65
C VAL A 163 5.69 -9.10 18.65
N GLY A 164 6.35 -9.82 19.56
CA GLY A 164 5.69 -10.67 20.55
C GLY A 164 4.95 -11.86 19.93
N GLU A 165 3.92 -12.34 20.62
CA GLU A 165 3.21 -13.59 20.31
C GLU A 165 1.74 -13.37 19.87
N ARG A 166 1.39 -12.14 19.47
CA ARG A 166 0.04 -11.76 19.04
C ARG A 166 0.11 -10.78 17.87
N ILE A 167 -0.96 -10.72 17.08
CA ILE A 167 -1.11 -9.71 16.01
C ILE A 167 -1.09 -8.31 16.62
N THR A 168 -0.24 -7.46 16.06
CA THR A 168 -0.07 -6.04 16.37
C THR A 168 -0.35 -5.18 15.13
N LEU A 169 -0.27 -3.87 15.30
CA LEU A 169 -0.28 -2.90 14.19
C LEU A 169 0.76 -3.26 13.13
N ALA A 170 1.97 -3.67 13.53
CA ALA A 170 3.04 -4.01 12.59
C ALA A 170 2.62 -5.14 11.65
N ASP A 171 1.99 -6.18 12.19
CA ASP A 171 1.60 -7.35 11.40
C ASP A 171 0.60 -7.00 10.30
N ILE A 172 -0.45 -6.25 10.66
CA ILE A 172 -1.52 -5.85 9.73
C ILE A 172 -0.98 -4.85 8.70
N TYR A 173 -0.15 -3.90 9.14
CA TYR A 173 0.43 -2.88 8.26
C TYR A 173 1.36 -3.50 7.22
N VAL A 174 2.26 -4.38 7.65
CA VAL A 174 3.22 -5.07 6.78
C VAL A 174 2.50 -6.04 5.84
N ALA A 175 1.51 -6.79 6.31
CA ALA A 175 0.74 -7.68 5.44
C ALA A 175 0.02 -6.91 4.32
N ALA A 176 -0.53 -5.73 4.61
CA ALA A 176 -1.15 -4.89 3.58
C ALA A 176 -0.14 -4.38 2.54
N ASP A 177 1.08 -4.02 2.95
CA ASP A 177 2.15 -3.65 2.01
C ASP A 177 2.68 -4.84 1.20
N LEU A 178 2.74 -6.02 1.81
CA LEU A 178 3.08 -7.25 1.09
C LEU A 178 2.03 -7.61 0.05
N LYS A 179 0.74 -7.31 0.27
CA LYS A 179 -0.30 -7.49 -0.76
C LYS A 179 0.01 -6.66 -2.00
N LEU A 180 0.43 -5.40 -1.82
CA LEU A 180 0.85 -4.53 -2.91
C LEU A 180 2.06 -5.12 -3.65
N LEU A 181 3.07 -5.58 -2.91
CA LEU A 181 4.26 -6.21 -3.47
C LEU A 181 3.92 -7.47 -4.28
N PHE A 182 3.14 -8.39 -3.72
CA PHE A 182 2.76 -9.65 -4.36
C PHE A 182 1.80 -9.48 -5.55
N GLY A 183 1.13 -8.33 -5.63
CA GLY A 183 0.35 -7.91 -6.80
C GLY A 183 1.18 -7.24 -7.91
N SER A 184 2.46 -6.95 -7.69
CA SER A 184 3.30 -6.16 -8.61
C SER A 184 4.65 -6.79 -8.95
N LEU A 185 5.56 -6.92 -7.98
CA LEU A 185 6.94 -7.40 -8.19
C LEU A 185 7.25 -8.73 -7.50
N GLY A 186 6.41 -9.17 -6.58
CA GLY A 186 6.65 -10.39 -5.82
C GLY A 186 6.16 -11.62 -6.57
N ASP A 187 6.75 -11.94 -7.73
CA ASP A 187 6.39 -13.08 -8.58
C ASP A 187 6.76 -14.46 -8.00
N ALA A 188 6.53 -15.54 -8.77
CA ALA A 188 6.77 -16.91 -8.31
C ALA A 188 8.24 -17.15 -7.91
N GLN A 189 9.20 -16.62 -8.65
CA GLN A 189 10.62 -16.75 -8.32
C GLN A 189 10.95 -15.96 -7.06
N PHE A 190 10.45 -14.73 -6.95
CA PHE A 190 10.64 -13.92 -5.75
C PHE A 190 10.10 -14.63 -4.51
N ARG A 191 8.85 -15.09 -4.55
CA ARG A 191 8.19 -15.79 -3.43
C ARG A 191 8.86 -17.10 -3.03
N SER A 192 9.46 -17.83 -3.98
CA SER A 192 10.18 -19.07 -3.68
C SER A 192 11.36 -18.88 -2.72
N ARG A 193 11.93 -17.66 -2.66
CA ARG A 193 13.05 -17.31 -1.79
C ARG A 193 12.65 -16.80 -0.40
N ILE A 194 11.37 -16.48 -0.21
CA ILE A 194 10.86 -15.85 1.02
C ILE A 194 9.67 -16.61 1.64
N PRO A 195 9.81 -17.94 1.87
CA PRO A 195 8.70 -18.76 2.33
C PRO A 195 8.13 -18.33 3.70
N ASN A 196 8.95 -17.78 4.60
CA ASN A 196 8.47 -17.33 5.91
C ASN A 196 7.62 -16.06 5.80
N THR A 197 7.99 -15.16 4.89
CA THR A 197 7.25 -13.94 4.57
C THR A 197 5.91 -14.29 3.92
N VAL A 198 5.90 -15.25 2.99
CA VAL A 198 4.66 -15.74 2.36
C VAL A 198 3.75 -16.41 3.41
N ARG A 199 4.31 -17.24 4.30
CA ARG A 199 3.57 -17.85 5.43
C ARG A 199 2.96 -16.76 6.31
N PHE A 200 3.76 -15.80 6.76
CA PHE A 200 3.32 -14.68 7.59
C PHE A 200 2.17 -13.91 6.92
N PHE A 201 2.35 -13.51 5.66
CA PHE A 201 1.34 -12.81 4.89
C PHE A 201 0.02 -13.59 4.86
N ASN A 202 0.08 -14.87 4.48
CA ASN A 202 -1.10 -15.74 4.44
C ASN A 202 -1.77 -15.89 5.80
N THR A 203 -1.02 -15.96 6.90
CA THR A 203 -1.57 -16.00 8.26
C THR A 203 -2.38 -14.74 8.58
N ILE A 204 -1.86 -13.55 8.27
CA ILE A 204 -2.51 -12.30 8.61
C ILE A 204 -3.73 -12.04 7.73
N VAL A 205 -3.59 -12.16 6.40
CA VAL A 205 -4.67 -11.83 5.46
C VAL A 205 -5.85 -12.80 5.54
N ASN A 206 -5.63 -14.05 5.96
CA ASN A 206 -6.70 -15.03 6.13
C ASN A 206 -7.31 -15.03 7.54
N HIS A 207 -6.88 -14.14 8.44
CA HIS A 207 -7.42 -14.10 9.79
C HIS A 207 -8.95 -13.83 9.74
N PRO A 208 -9.80 -14.65 10.40
CA PRO A 208 -11.26 -14.62 10.22
C PRO A 208 -11.92 -13.25 10.40
N LYS A 209 -11.39 -12.44 11.33
CA LYS A 209 -11.89 -11.09 11.59
C LYS A 209 -11.69 -10.10 10.44
N MET A 210 -10.66 -10.27 9.60
CA MET A 210 -10.25 -9.24 8.64
C MET A 210 -10.08 -9.75 7.20
N LYS A 211 -10.22 -11.06 6.95
CA LYS A 211 -10.09 -11.63 5.59
C LYS A 211 -10.96 -10.94 4.53
N HIS A 212 -12.15 -10.48 4.92
CA HIS A 212 -13.06 -9.79 4.01
C HIS A 212 -12.57 -8.40 3.59
N ILE A 213 -11.70 -7.77 4.39
CA ILE A 213 -11.05 -6.48 4.05
C ILE A 213 -9.93 -6.68 3.04
N PHE A 214 -9.17 -7.78 3.17
CA PHE A 214 -8.11 -8.12 2.21
C PHE A 214 -8.65 -8.67 0.89
N GLY A 215 -9.86 -9.24 0.89
CA GLY A 215 -10.49 -9.81 -0.30
C GLY A 215 -9.76 -11.07 -0.79
N GLU A 216 -9.93 -11.39 -2.08
CA GLU A 216 -9.18 -12.48 -2.69
C GLU A 216 -7.70 -12.09 -2.85
N VAL A 217 -6.84 -12.96 -2.35
CA VAL A 217 -5.39 -12.78 -2.42
C VAL A 217 -4.88 -13.54 -3.63
N SER A 218 -4.58 -12.81 -4.70
CA SER A 218 -3.96 -13.35 -5.91
C SER A 218 -2.48 -13.02 -5.95
N PHE A 219 -1.70 -14.02 -6.35
CA PHE A 219 -0.26 -13.97 -6.47
C PHE A 219 0.10 -13.88 -7.97
N ILE A 220 0.83 -12.85 -8.38
CA ILE A 220 1.23 -12.74 -9.79
C ILE A 220 2.25 -13.82 -10.16
N GLU A 221 2.23 -14.31 -11.39
CA GLU A 221 3.22 -15.29 -11.87
C GLU A 221 4.49 -14.62 -12.40
N LYS A 222 4.39 -13.39 -12.91
CA LYS A 222 5.51 -12.63 -13.46
C LYS A 222 5.45 -11.18 -12.99
N SER A 223 6.61 -10.64 -12.63
CA SER A 223 6.74 -9.25 -12.21
C SER A 223 6.35 -8.26 -13.32
N ILE A 224 5.67 -7.18 -12.93
CA ILE A 224 5.44 -6.05 -13.84
C ILE A 224 6.78 -5.40 -14.21
N HIS A 225 6.88 -4.94 -15.45
CA HIS A 225 8.08 -4.32 -16.01
C HIS A 225 7.69 -3.19 -16.95
N TYR A 226 8.63 -2.28 -17.19
CA TYR A 226 8.46 -1.21 -18.16
C TYR A 226 8.18 -1.77 -19.56
N VAL A 227 7.16 -1.21 -20.22
CA VAL A 227 6.84 -1.47 -21.62
C VAL A 227 6.92 -0.13 -22.36
N ALA A 228 7.74 -0.06 -23.41
CA ALA A 228 7.87 1.18 -24.18
C ALA A 228 6.54 1.58 -24.83
N PRO A 229 6.18 2.88 -24.87
CA PRO A 229 4.98 3.33 -25.56
C PRO A 229 5.02 2.90 -27.04
N ALA A 230 3.85 2.55 -27.59
CA ALA A 230 3.76 2.29 -29.02
C ALA A 230 4.22 3.54 -29.79
N PRO A 231 5.01 3.39 -30.87
CA PRO A 231 5.40 4.53 -31.69
C PRO A 231 4.15 5.20 -32.26
N GLU A 232 4.11 6.54 -32.22
CA GLU A 232 3.02 7.29 -32.83
C GLU A 232 2.86 6.90 -34.31
N PRO A 233 1.62 6.67 -34.79
CA PRO A 233 1.39 6.40 -36.20
C PRO A 233 1.96 7.56 -37.01
N ARG A 234 2.96 7.26 -37.86
CA ARG A 234 3.53 8.26 -38.77
C ARG A 234 2.42 8.77 -39.68
N ASP A 235 2.07 10.04 -39.55
CA ASP A 235 1.26 10.74 -40.55
C ASP A 235 1.94 10.58 -41.91
N ARG A 236 1.35 9.75 -42.77
CA ARG A 236 1.76 9.65 -44.16
C ARG A 236 1.39 10.97 -44.82
N LYS A 237 2.34 11.92 -44.91
CA LYS A 237 2.18 13.12 -45.74
C LYS A 237 1.75 12.67 -47.15
N PRO A 238 0.70 13.28 -47.74
CA PRO A 238 0.28 12.96 -49.10
C PRO A 238 1.46 13.09 -50.04
N ARG A 239 1.68 12.07 -50.87
CA ARG A 239 2.74 12.05 -51.87
C ARG A 239 2.43 13.16 -52.87
N ASP A 240 3.28 14.18 -52.91
CA ASP A 240 3.19 15.30 -53.84
C ASP A 240 2.96 14.76 -55.26
N GLN A 241 1.79 15.02 -55.82
CA GLN A 241 1.49 14.71 -57.22
C GLN A 241 2.29 15.72 -58.05
N ARG A 242 3.48 15.31 -58.49
CA ARG A 242 4.20 16.04 -59.54
C ARG A 242 3.32 16.03 -60.78
N HIS A 243 2.80 17.20 -61.14
CA HIS A 243 2.19 17.42 -62.44
C HIS A 243 3.25 17.22 -63.53
N PRO A 244 3.01 16.36 -64.54
CA PRO A 244 3.85 16.31 -65.72
C PRO A 244 3.61 17.55 -66.59
N ASN A 245 4.71 18.02 -67.18
CA ASN A 245 4.84 19.21 -68.04
C ASN A 245 3.84 19.28 -69.20
#